data_AF-A0A2V6J9S2-F1
#
_entry.id   AF-A0A2V6J9S2-F1
#
_cell.length_a   1.000
_cell.length_b   1.000
_cell.length_c   1.000
_cell.angle_alpha   90.00
_cell.angle_beta   90.00
_cell.angle_gamma   90.00
#
_symmetry.space_group_name_H-M   'P 1'
#
loop_
_entity.id
_entity.type
_entity.pdbx_description
1 polymer ?
#
loop_
_entity_poly.entity_id
_entity_poly.type
_entity_poly.pdbx_seq_one_letter_code
_entity_poly.pdbx_strand_id
1 'polypeptide(L)'
;MNEHSVSVGFYDTPLEETLDQIKKDVRAALSGQWDVSITPDDKSPTIHLHKLDNYTTEFHRAHPSDEPPVISKRIALPTWRNRPFPRPVTRDYRFMLLLAAICGVSTLTGFLLGRAGIRADLLTPFFALAYVCGGWFATQDVWHALKRGKVDIQFLMVAVAVGALFVKGWTEGATLLFLFSLSNGLEQFANYRTRKSIESLLKVAPKHAFPA
;
A
#
# COMPACT_ATOMS: atom_id res chain seq x y z
N MET A 1 -25.38 21.07 -1.40
CA MET A 1 -25.10 20.57 -2.76
C MET A 1 -24.44 19.23 -2.54
N ASN A 2 -25.25 18.17 -2.40
CA ASN A 2 -24.85 16.90 -1.80
C ASN A 2 -24.71 15.82 -2.87
N GLU A 3 -23.62 15.07 -2.79
CA GLU A 3 -22.88 14.39 -3.87
C GLU A 3 -23.31 12.94 -4.19
N HIS A 4 -24.57 12.56 -3.93
CA HIS A 4 -25.02 11.17 -4.12
C HIS A 4 -26.34 11.10 -4.89
N SER A 5 -26.25 11.18 -6.23
CA SER A 5 -27.34 10.91 -7.16
C SER A 5 -27.06 9.61 -7.94
N VAL A 6 -28.10 8.81 -8.11
CA VAL A 6 -28.09 7.60 -8.93
C VAL A 6 -29.07 7.84 -10.07
N SER A 7 -28.57 7.84 -11.31
CA SER A 7 -29.35 8.09 -12.53
C SER A 7 -29.64 6.76 -13.22
N VAL A 8 -30.90 6.40 -13.39
CA VAL A 8 -31.32 5.24 -14.18
C VAL A 8 -31.90 5.75 -15.50
N GLY A 9 -31.20 5.50 -16.61
CA GLY A 9 -31.69 5.81 -17.96
C GLY A 9 -32.43 4.61 -18.56
N PHE A 10 -33.58 4.87 -19.20
CA PHE A 10 -34.28 3.87 -20.02
C PHE A 10 -34.01 4.15 -21.50
N TYR A 11 -33.97 3.09 -22.32
CA TYR A 11 -33.74 3.20 -23.75
C TYR A 11 -34.94 3.74 -24.53
N ASP A 12 -36.16 3.52 -24.02
CA ASP A 12 -37.42 4.05 -24.53
C ASP A 12 -38.24 4.63 -23.37
N THR A 13 -39.12 5.60 -23.65
CA THR A 13 -40.07 6.14 -22.67
C THR A 13 -41.04 5.02 -22.23
N PRO A 14 -40.99 4.54 -20.98
CA PRO A 14 -41.91 3.53 -20.48
C PRO A 14 -43.34 4.10 -20.48
N LEU A 15 -44.34 3.23 -20.65
CA LEU A 15 -45.73 3.62 -20.42
C LEU A 15 -45.92 4.18 -19.00
N GLU A 16 -46.83 5.14 -18.87
CA GLU A 16 -47.13 5.85 -17.61
C GLU A 16 -47.48 4.89 -16.46
N GLU A 17 -48.20 3.81 -16.77
CA GLU A 17 -48.57 2.75 -15.83
C GLU A 17 -47.34 2.01 -15.28
N THR A 18 -46.36 1.72 -16.14
CA THR A 18 -45.10 1.08 -15.76
C THR A 18 -44.24 2.02 -14.91
N LEU A 19 -44.24 3.32 -15.23
CA LEU A 19 -43.55 4.35 -14.45
C LEU A 19 -44.12 4.47 -13.04
N ASP A 20 -45.44 4.43 -12.88
CA ASP A 20 -46.09 4.55 -11.58
C ASP A 20 -45.96 3.28 -10.74
N GLN A 21 -45.96 2.11 -11.37
CA GLN A 21 -45.65 0.86 -10.69
C GLN A 21 -44.20 0.85 -10.18
N ILE A 22 -43.24 1.28 -11.01
CA ILE A 22 -41.84 1.43 -10.61
C ILE A 22 -41.70 2.41 -9.44
N LYS A 23 -42.37 3.57 -9.49
CA LYS A 23 -42.38 4.54 -8.37
C LYS A 23 -42.87 3.93 -7.08
N LYS A 24 -43.98 3.18 -7.14
CA LYS A 24 -44.62 2.55 -5.99
C LYS A 24 -43.73 1.46 -5.38
N ASP A 25 -43.11 0.64 -6.22
CA ASP A 25 -42.23 -0.45 -5.80
C ASP A 25 -40.91 0.08 -5.23
N VAL A 26 -40.35 1.12 -5.84
CA VAL A 26 -39.16 1.83 -5.34
C VAL A 26 -39.45 2.49 -3.98
N ARG A 27 -40.60 3.15 -3.83
CA ARG A 27 -41.02 3.77 -2.55
C ARG A 27 -41.32 2.74 -1.47
N ALA A 28 -41.87 1.57 -1.85
CA ALA A 28 -42.11 0.45 -0.94
C ALA A 28 -40.81 -0.24 -0.51
N ALA A 29 -39.83 -0.38 -1.41
CA ALA A 29 -38.55 -1.03 -1.15
C ALA A 29 -37.55 -0.14 -0.37
N LEU A 30 -37.66 1.19 -0.47
CA LEU A 30 -36.75 2.16 0.13
C LEU A 30 -37.29 2.77 1.44
N SER A 31 -37.80 1.93 2.36
CA SER A 31 -38.47 2.31 3.62
C SER A 31 -37.56 3.05 4.64
N GLY A 32 -37.04 4.22 4.30
CA GLY A 32 -36.30 5.10 5.20
C GLY A 32 -35.46 6.16 4.50
N GLN A 33 -35.83 7.44 4.67
CA GLN A 33 -35.07 8.64 4.31
C GLN A 33 -34.50 8.68 2.86
N TRP A 34 -35.35 8.57 1.85
CA TRP A 34 -34.96 8.88 0.47
C TRP A 34 -35.90 9.96 -0.06
N ASP A 35 -35.35 11.02 -0.65
CA ASP A 35 -36.13 11.95 -1.46
C ASP A 35 -36.01 11.49 -2.93
N VAL A 36 -37.15 11.26 -3.58
CA VAL A 36 -37.23 10.66 -4.92
C VAL A 36 -37.89 11.66 -5.85
N SER A 37 -37.12 12.23 -6.77
CA SER A 37 -37.62 13.15 -7.78
C SER A 37 -37.50 12.51 -9.17
N ILE A 38 -38.56 12.66 -9.97
CA ILE A 38 -38.64 12.09 -11.32
C ILE A 38 -38.98 13.23 -12.25
N THR A 39 -38.03 13.57 -13.11
CA THR A 39 -38.21 14.55 -14.16
C THR A 39 -38.33 13.79 -15.48
N PRO A 40 -39.53 13.74 -16.09
CA PRO A 40 -39.68 13.11 -17.39
C PRO A 40 -39.01 14.01 -18.43
N ASP A 41 -37.94 13.51 -19.06
CA ASP A 41 -37.37 14.09 -20.27
C ASP A 41 -37.70 13.16 -21.44
N ASP A 42 -38.09 13.76 -22.56
CA ASP A 42 -38.84 13.14 -23.68
C ASP A 42 -38.02 12.10 -24.48
N LYS A 43 -36.79 11.82 -24.03
CA LYS A 43 -35.87 10.83 -24.64
C LYS A 43 -35.27 9.83 -23.65
N SER A 44 -35.49 10.00 -22.35
CA SER A 44 -35.05 9.08 -21.30
C SER A 44 -35.59 9.53 -19.94
N PRO A 45 -36.65 8.93 -19.39
CA PRO A 45 -37.14 9.30 -18.06
C PRO A 45 -36.10 8.88 -17.02
N THR A 46 -35.33 9.82 -16.52
CA THR A 46 -34.27 9.54 -15.57
C THR A 46 -34.84 9.60 -14.16
N ILE A 47 -34.79 8.50 -13.42
CA ILE A 47 -35.20 8.47 -12.01
C ILE A 47 -33.99 8.88 -11.16
N HIS A 48 -34.14 9.94 -10.36
CA HIS A 48 -33.12 10.39 -9.42
C HIS A 48 -33.42 9.85 -8.02
N LEU A 49 -32.49 9.05 -7.47
CA LEU A 49 -32.56 8.51 -6.11
C LEU A 49 -31.47 9.15 -5.23
N HIS A 50 -31.87 9.75 -4.09
CA HIS A 50 -30.97 10.37 -3.12
C HIS A 50 -30.75 9.48 -1.88
N LYS A 51 -29.51 8.97 -1.68
CA LYS A 51 -29.12 8.10 -0.53
C LYS A 51 -28.40 8.87 0.57
N LEU A 52 -28.75 8.63 1.84
CA LEU A 52 -28.10 9.27 3.00
C LEU A 52 -26.80 8.64 3.52
N ASP A 53 -26.39 7.43 3.11
CA ASP A 53 -25.17 6.79 3.65
C ASP A 53 -24.26 6.09 2.61
N ASN A 54 -22.95 6.34 2.77
CA ASN A 54 -21.86 6.40 1.77
C ASN A 54 -21.28 5.08 1.20
N TYR A 55 -21.98 3.95 1.23
CA TYR A 55 -21.30 2.66 1.04
C TYR A 55 -21.82 1.70 -0.04
N THR A 56 -22.59 2.12 -1.06
CA THR A 56 -23.03 1.16 -2.11
C THR A 56 -23.43 1.79 -3.44
N THR A 57 -22.83 1.34 -4.56
CA THR A 57 -23.45 1.26 -5.90
C THR A 57 -22.62 0.40 -6.87
N GLU A 58 -23.27 -0.49 -7.65
CA GLU A 58 -23.08 -0.58 -9.12
C GLU A 58 -24.23 -1.35 -9.82
N PHE A 59 -24.44 -1.03 -11.11
CA PHE A 59 -25.60 -1.28 -11.96
C PHE A 59 -25.35 -2.39 -13.00
N HIS A 60 -26.38 -3.13 -13.47
CA HIS A 60 -26.32 -3.81 -14.78
C HIS A 60 -27.64 -3.84 -15.58
N ARG A 61 -27.45 -3.48 -16.86
CA ARG A 61 -28.20 -3.62 -18.12
C ARG A 61 -29.43 -4.54 -18.12
N ALA A 62 -30.60 -3.97 -18.47
CA ALA A 62 -31.78 -4.74 -18.87
C ALA A 62 -31.57 -5.31 -20.29
N HIS A 63 -31.55 -6.64 -20.43
CA HIS A 63 -31.68 -7.32 -21.71
C HIS A 63 -33.14 -7.71 -21.93
N PRO A 64 -33.73 -7.49 -23.12
CA PRO A 64 -35.14 -7.72 -23.35
C PRO A 64 -35.35 -9.13 -23.92
N SER A 65 -35.60 -10.11 -23.08
CA SER A 65 -36.34 -11.33 -23.44
C SER A 65 -36.26 -12.31 -22.27
N ASP A 66 -37.43 -12.59 -21.69
CA ASP A 66 -37.73 -13.64 -20.71
C ASP A 66 -36.80 -13.69 -19.48
N GLU A 67 -37.37 -13.22 -18.37
CA GLU A 67 -36.86 -13.26 -16.98
C GLU A 67 -35.58 -14.07 -16.74
N PRO A 68 -34.45 -13.41 -16.40
CA PRO A 68 -33.60 -13.94 -15.36
C PRO A 68 -34.14 -13.44 -14.02
N PRO A 69 -34.27 -14.30 -12.99
CA PRO A 69 -34.54 -13.81 -11.64
C PRO A 69 -33.47 -12.77 -11.27
N VAL A 70 -33.89 -11.65 -10.68
CA VAL A 70 -32.97 -10.66 -10.10
C VAL A 70 -32.25 -11.34 -8.94
N ILE A 71 -31.14 -12.01 -9.23
CA ILE A 71 -30.24 -12.56 -8.22
C ILE A 71 -29.48 -11.37 -7.65
N SER A 72 -30.01 -10.79 -6.57
CA SER A 72 -29.30 -9.82 -5.75
C SER A 72 -28.14 -10.52 -5.03
N LYS A 73 -27.03 -10.74 -5.73
CA LYS A 73 -25.83 -11.30 -5.12
C LYS A 73 -25.09 -10.18 -4.40
N ARG A 74 -25.11 -10.19 -3.06
CA ARG A 74 -24.21 -9.37 -2.26
C ARG A 74 -22.77 -9.79 -2.57
N ILE A 75 -22.12 -9.09 -3.49
CA ILE A 75 -20.68 -9.22 -3.67
C ILE A 75 -20.07 -8.37 -2.56
N ALA A 76 -19.55 -9.01 -1.52
CA ALA A 76 -18.73 -8.31 -0.55
C ALA A 76 -17.59 -7.63 -1.33
N LEU A 77 -17.54 -6.29 -1.27
CA LEU A 77 -16.39 -5.58 -1.82
C LEU A 77 -15.15 -6.21 -1.18
N PRO A 78 -14.18 -6.61 -2.00
CA PRO A 78 -13.08 -7.38 -1.48
C PRO A 78 -12.33 -6.55 -0.44
N THR A 79 -12.07 -7.15 0.71
CA THR A 79 -11.60 -6.46 1.93
C THR A 79 -10.28 -5.70 1.74
N TRP A 80 -9.54 -5.92 0.64
CA TRP A 80 -8.35 -5.15 0.30
C TRP A 80 -8.64 -3.69 -0.10
N ARG A 81 -9.85 -3.36 -0.60
CA ARG A 81 -10.16 -2.00 -1.11
C ARG A 81 -10.14 -0.92 -0.01
N ASN A 82 -10.47 -1.30 1.23
CA ASN A 82 -10.55 -0.39 2.38
C ASN A 82 -9.40 -0.58 3.37
N ARG A 83 -8.36 -1.36 3.04
CA ARG A 83 -7.17 -1.36 3.90
C ARG A 83 -6.47 -0.02 3.72
N PRO A 84 -6.27 0.79 4.78
CA PRO A 84 -5.44 1.97 4.65
C PRO A 84 -4.09 1.50 4.11
N PHE A 85 -3.65 2.05 2.97
CA PHE A 85 -2.31 1.78 2.48
C PHE A 85 -1.34 2.04 3.63
N PRO A 86 -0.56 1.04 4.08
CA PRO A 86 0.35 1.24 5.19
C PRO A 86 1.23 2.43 4.80
N ARG A 87 1.17 3.50 5.61
CA ARG A 87 1.99 4.69 5.38
C ARG A 87 3.43 4.19 5.43
N PRO A 88 4.19 4.26 4.32
CA PRO A 88 5.57 3.84 4.36
C PRO A 88 6.26 4.69 5.43
N VAL A 89 6.95 4.04 6.37
CA VAL A 89 7.82 4.77 7.30
C VAL A 89 8.90 5.36 6.42
N THR A 90 8.84 6.66 6.16
CA THR A 90 9.81 7.35 5.31
C THR A 90 11.12 7.46 6.08
N ARG A 91 11.93 6.40 6.06
CA ARG A 91 13.33 6.50 6.44
C ARG A 91 14.10 7.11 5.28
N ASP A 92 14.97 8.06 5.59
CA ASP A 92 15.84 8.68 4.61
C ASP A 92 16.82 7.63 4.06
N TYR A 93 16.54 7.15 2.85
CA TYR A 93 17.37 6.15 2.15
C TYR A 93 18.84 6.60 2.06
N ARG A 94 19.09 7.92 1.98
CA ARG A 94 20.44 8.51 1.95
C ARG A 94 21.22 8.21 3.23
N PHE A 95 20.58 8.35 4.38
CA PHE A 95 21.21 8.10 5.67
C PHE A 95 21.48 6.60 5.87
N MET A 96 20.55 5.75 5.42
CA MET A 96 20.75 4.30 5.41
C MET A 96 21.92 3.87 4.52
N LEU A 97 22.00 4.41 3.31
CA LEU A 97 23.10 4.14 2.38
C LEU A 97 24.43 4.70 2.88
N LEU A 98 24.43 5.86 3.55
CA LEU A 98 25.64 6.44 4.14
C LEU A 98 26.18 5.53 5.25
N LEU A 99 25.33 5.05 6.16
CA LEU A 99 25.73 4.11 7.21
C LEU A 99 26.19 2.78 6.64
N ALA A 100 25.53 2.26 5.59
CA ALA A 100 25.97 1.07 4.89
C ALA A 100 27.33 1.29 4.20
N ALA A 101 27.58 2.45 3.61
CA ALA A 101 28.86 2.79 2.99
C ALA A 101 29.99 2.89 4.03
N ILE A 102 29.74 3.54 5.17
CA ILE A 102 30.70 3.59 6.29
C ILE A 102 30.99 2.16 6.77
N CYS A 103 29.97 1.34 6.98
CA CYS A 103 30.13 -0.06 7.38
C CYS A 103 30.99 -0.85 6.37
N GLY A 104 30.71 -0.70 5.08
CA GLY A 104 31.44 -1.37 4.00
C GLY A 104 32.90 -0.93 3.91
N VAL A 105 33.15 0.39 3.95
CA VAL A 105 34.52 0.95 3.95
C VAL A 105 35.28 0.49 5.19
N SER A 106 34.68 0.57 6.38
CA SER A 106 35.32 0.12 7.60
C SER A 106 35.62 -1.38 7.60
N THR A 107 34.71 -2.22 7.10
CA THR A 107 34.91 -3.66 6.95
C THR A 107 36.02 -3.97 5.96
N LEU A 108 36.02 -3.31 4.80
CA LEU A 108 37.03 -3.50 3.76
C LEU A 108 38.42 -3.07 4.26
N THR A 109 38.51 -1.91 4.93
CA THR A 109 39.76 -1.43 5.51
C THR A 109 40.25 -2.40 6.58
N GLY A 110 39.39 -2.84 7.52
CA GLY A 110 39.75 -3.84 8.53
C GLY A 110 40.26 -5.15 7.93
N PHE A 111 39.62 -5.63 6.86
CA PHE A 111 40.03 -6.83 6.14
C PHE A 111 41.38 -6.67 5.42
N LEU A 112 41.60 -5.55 4.73
CA LEU A 112 42.86 -5.27 4.03
C LEU A 112 44.02 -5.09 5.00
N LEU A 113 43.81 -4.38 6.12
CA LEU A 113 44.83 -4.23 7.18
C LEU A 113 45.17 -5.56 7.84
N GLY A 114 44.19 -6.45 8.02
CA GLY A 114 44.45 -7.82 8.49
C GLY A 114 45.28 -8.64 7.51
N ARG A 115 45.03 -8.49 6.21
CA ARG A 115 45.86 -9.10 5.15
C ARG A 115 47.29 -8.57 5.12
N ALA A 116 47.49 -7.30 5.50
CA ALA A 116 48.81 -6.69 5.59
C ALA A 116 49.59 -7.09 6.86
N GLY A 117 49.01 -7.90 7.76
CA GLY A 117 49.67 -8.37 8.98
C GLY A 117 49.74 -7.32 10.10
N ILE A 118 48.88 -6.30 10.07
CA ILE A 118 48.81 -5.29 11.14
C ILE A 118 48.27 -5.94 12.43
N ARG A 119 48.78 -5.47 13.58
CA ARG A 119 48.35 -5.92 14.93
C ARG A 119 46.84 -5.86 15.11
N ALA A 120 46.27 -6.93 15.67
CA ALA A 120 44.83 -7.08 15.95
C ALA A 120 44.21 -5.89 16.72
N ASP A 121 44.96 -5.24 17.62
CA ASP A 121 44.49 -4.10 18.40
C ASP A 121 44.02 -2.92 17.53
N LEU A 122 44.64 -2.72 16.37
CA LEU A 122 44.29 -1.64 15.42
C LEU A 122 43.10 -2.01 14.53
N LEU A 123 42.76 -3.30 14.42
CA LEU A 123 41.64 -3.78 13.60
C LEU A 123 40.31 -3.75 14.37
N THR A 124 40.36 -4.03 15.67
CA THR A 124 39.19 -4.01 16.57
C THR A 124 38.32 -2.76 16.42
N PRO A 125 38.84 -1.51 16.41
CA PRO A 125 37.99 -0.34 16.26
C PRO A 125 37.32 -0.24 14.89
N PHE A 126 37.97 -0.72 13.82
CA PHE A 126 37.39 -0.72 12.47
C PHE A 126 36.21 -1.68 12.37
N PHE A 127 36.35 -2.90 12.89
CA PHE A 127 35.25 -3.86 12.91
C PHE A 127 34.16 -3.45 13.90
N ALA A 128 34.50 -2.89 15.05
CA ALA A 128 33.50 -2.36 15.99
C ALA A 128 32.66 -1.24 15.35
N LEU A 129 33.30 -0.30 14.66
CA LEU A 129 32.61 0.75 13.91
C LEU A 129 31.71 0.17 12.82
N ALA A 130 32.18 -0.83 12.09
CA ALA A 130 31.39 -1.52 11.07
C ALA A 130 30.14 -2.18 11.68
N TYR A 131 30.27 -2.87 12.82
CA TYR A 131 29.14 -3.49 13.52
C TYR A 131 28.11 -2.47 13.99
N VAL A 132 28.56 -1.35 14.56
CA VAL A 132 27.66 -0.29 15.03
C VAL A 132 26.92 0.35 13.85
N CYS A 133 27.63 0.72 12.78
CA CYS A 133 27.02 1.36 11.62
C CYS A 133 26.09 0.42 10.84
N GLY A 134 26.51 -0.82 10.58
CA GLY A 134 25.71 -1.80 9.84
C GLY A 134 24.55 -2.39 10.65
N GLY A 135 24.72 -2.51 11.97
CA GLY A 135 23.71 -3.03 12.89
C GLY A 135 22.70 -2.00 13.39
N TRP A 136 22.92 -0.69 13.19
CA TRP A 136 22.14 0.38 13.80
C TRP A 136 20.63 0.26 13.54
N PHE A 137 20.22 0.24 12.27
CA PHE A 137 18.81 0.16 11.90
C PHE A 137 18.20 -1.19 12.20
N ALA A 138 18.95 -2.26 11.96
CA ALA A 138 18.47 -3.61 12.20
C ALA A 138 18.18 -3.85 13.67
N THR A 139 19.04 -3.38 14.57
CA THR A 139 18.83 -3.50 16.02
C THR A 139 17.56 -2.76 16.44
N GLN A 140 17.31 -1.57 15.89
CA GLN A 140 16.06 -0.83 16.14
C GLN A 140 14.84 -1.62 15.63
N ASP A 141 14.93 -2.17 14.41
CA ASP A 141 13.82 -2.91 13.80
C ASP A 141 13.52 -4.20 14.57
N VAL A 142 14.56 -4.91 15.00
CA VAL A 142 14.48 -6.08 15.88
C VAL A 142 13.81 -5.72 17.20
N TRP A 143 14.22 -4.63 17.84
CA TRP A 143 13.63 -4.18 19.09
C TRP A 143 12.13 -3.94 18.96
N HIS A 144 11.70 -3.28 17.88
CA HIS A 144 10.30 -3.04 17.60
C HIS A 144 9.53 -4.31 17.23
N ALA A 145 10.13 -5.22 16.47
CA ALA A 145 9.51 -6.49 16.06
C ALA A 145 9.33 -7.43 17.25
N LEU A 146 10.35 -7.52 18.11
CA LEU A 146 10.35 -8.36 19.31
C LEU A 146 9.29 -7.89 20.31
N LYS A 147 9.11 -6.57 20.48
CA LYS A 147 8.00 -6.00 21.28
C LYS A 147 6.61 -6.42 20.78
N ARG A 148 6.48 -6.79 19.51
CA ARG A 148 5.23 -7.27 18.91
C ARG A 148 5.16 -8.80 18.83
N GLY A 149 6.12 -9.52 19.41
CA GLY A 149 6.20 -10.98 19.35
C GLY A 149 6.45 -11.53 17.95
N LYS A 150 7.00 -10.72 17.04
CA LYS A 150 7.28 -11.14 15.65
C LYS A 150 8.77 -11.33 15.44
N VAL A 151 9.13 -12.49 14.92
CA VAL A 151 10.49 -12.78 14.45
C VAL A 151 10.56 -12.45 12.96
N ASP A 152 11.51 -11.61 12.59
CA ASP A 152 11.72 -11.14 11.21
C ASP A 152 13.17 -11.42 10.78
N ILE A 153 13.48 -11.21 9.51
CA ILE A 153 14.80 -11.44 8.93
C ILE A 153 15.87 -10.59 9.65
N GLN A 154 15.52 -9.38 10.08
CA GLN A 154 16.39 -8.49 10.85
C GLN A 154 16.79 -9.13 12.20
N PHE A 155 15.92 -9.92 12.82
CA PHE A 155 16.24 -10.64 14.05
C PHE A 155 17.28 -11.72 13.77
N LEU A 156 17.06 -12.51 12.73
CA LEU A 156 18.00 -13.54 12.31
C LEU A 156 19.36 -12.91 11.97
N MET A 157 19.37 -11.75 11.31
CA MET A 157 20.61 -11.03 11.01
C MET A 157 21.37 -10.62 12.28
N VAL A 158 20.72 -9.95 13.23
CA VAL A 158 21.38 -9.51 14.47
C VAL A 158 21.87 -10.71 15.28
N ALA A 159 21.08 -11.80 15.33
CA ALA A 159 21.48 -13.04 15.99
C ALA A 159 22.75 -13.65 15.36
N VAL A 160 22.84 -13.68 14.03
CA VAL A 160 24.04 -14.16 13.32
C VAL A 160 25.25 -13.25 13.56
N ALA A 161 25.06 -11.93 13.51
CA ALA A 161 26.14 -10.98 13.79
C ALA A 161 26.68 -11.15 15.22
N VAL A 162 25.78 -11.31 16.20
CA VAL A 162 26.16 -11.61 17.59
C VAL A 162 26.84 -12.98 17.69
N GLY A 163 26.34 -13.99 16.99
CA GLY A 163 26.97 -15.31 16.88
C GLY A 163 28.42 -15.24 16.37
N ALA A 164 28.67 -14.40 15.37
CA ALA A 164 30.00 -14.19 14.80
C ALA A 164 30.98 -13.59 15.82
N LEU A 165 30.52 -12.73 16.74
CA LEU A 165 31.34 -12.23 17.85
C LEU A 165 31.82 -13.36 18.77
N PHE A 166 30.96 -14.34 19.06
CA PHE A 166 31.31 -15.49 19.93
C PHE A 166 32.35 -16.41 19.30
N VAL A 167 32.30 -16.60 17.97
CA VAL A 167 33.24 -17.46 17.23
C VAL A 167 34.53 -16.70 16.84
N LYS A 168 34.67 -15.43 17.24
CA LYS A 168 35.75 -14.51 16.83
C LYS A 168 35.83 -14.30 15.31
N GLY A 169 34.72 -14.48 14.60
CA GLY A 169 34.56 -14.18 13.17
C GLY A 169 34.13 -12.73 12.94
N TRP A 170 34.96 -11.78 13.36
CA TRP A 170 34.61 -10.34 13.30
C TRP A 170 34.40 -9.88 11.86
N THR A 171 35.22 -10.36 10.93
CA THR A 171 35.15 -10.01 9.50
C THR A 171 33.88 -10.54 8.86
N GLU A 172 33.49 -11.78 9.16
CA GLU A 172 32.35 -12.46 8.57
C GLU A 172 31.05 -11.78 8.99
N GLY A 173 30.89 -11.49 10.28
CA GLY A 173 29.71 -10.80 10.77
C GLY A 173 29.63 -9.33 10.31
N ALA A 174 30.77 -8.63 10.21
CA ALA A 174 30.81 -7.27 9.66
C ALA A 174 30.41 -7.25 8.17
N THR A 175 30.90 -8.21 7.39
CA THR A 175 30.52 -8.38 5.98
C THR A 175 29.03 -8.67 5.83
N LEU A 176 28.47 -9.53 6.68
CA LEU A 176 27.05 -9.86 6.66
C LEU A 176 26.17 -8.64 7.01
N LEU A 177 26.54 -7.88 8.05
CA LEU A 177 25.88 -6.63 8.41
C LEU A 177 25.96 -5.59 7.29
N PHE A 178 27.12 -5.46 6.64
CA PHE A 178 27.29 -4.57 5.50
C PHE A 178 26.33 -4.91 4.36
N LEU A 179 26.34 -6.17 3.89
CA LEU A 179 25.55 -6.59 2.74
C LEU A 179 24.05 -6.40 2.98
N PHE A 180 23.59 -6.71 4.18
CA PHE A 180 22.18 -6.59 4.52
C PHE A 180 21.77 -5.14 4.72
N SER A 181 22.59 -4.32 5.39
CA SER A 181 22.36 -2.88 5.52
C SER A 181 22.32 -2.20 4.15
N LEU A 182 23.20 -2.61 3.23
CA LEU A 182 23.22 -2.11 1.86
C LEU A 182 21.95 -2.55 1.10
N SER A 183 21.54 -3.82 1.22
CA SER A 183 20.31 -4.35 0.62
C SER A 183 19.09 -3.56 1.06
N ASN A 184 18.93 -3.33 2.37
CA ASN A 184 17.84 -2.51 2.92
C ASN A 184 17.87 -1.07 2.37
N GLY A 185 19.06 -0.45 2.30
CA GLY A 185 19.19 0.90 1.75
C GLY A 185 18.81 0.97 0.26
N LEU A 186 19.23 -0.02 -0.53
CA LEU A 186 18.89 -0.14 -1.95
C LEU A 186 17.41 -0.45 -2.17
N GLU A 187 16.79 -1.26 -1.31
CA GLU A 187 15.36 -1.54 -1.35
C GLU A 187 14.56 -0.26 -1.14
N GLN A 188 14.91 0.54 -0.12
CA GLN A 188 14.25 1.84 0.12
C GLN A 188 14.43 2.80 -1.05
N PHE A 189 15.64 2.86 -1.62
CA PHE A 189 15.91 3.66 -2.81
C PHE A 189 15.08 3.21 -4.02
N ALA A 190 14.98 1.90 -4.26
CA ALA A 190 14.19 1.33 -5.35
C ALA A 190 12.70 1.64 -5.16
N ASN A 191 12.16 1.44 -3.95
CA ASN A 191 10.79 1.76 -3.61
C ASN A 191 10.47 3.26 -3.81
N TYR A 192 11.38 4.14 -3.39
CA TYR A 192 11.26 5.58 -3.62
C TYR A 192 11.20 5.90 -5.13
N ARG A 193 12.11 5.33 -5.92
CA ARG A 193 12.14 5.53 -7.37
C ARG A 193 10.86 5.02 -8.04
N THR A 194 10.38 3.84 -7.67
CA THR A 194 9.14 3.25 -8.19
C THR A 194 7.92 4.12 -7.89
N ARG A 195 7.80 4.61 -6.64
CA ARG A 195 6.71 5.52 -6.26
C ARG A 195 6.73 6.80 -7.07
N LYS A 196 7.90 7.42 -7.26
CA LYS A 196 8.05 8.64 -8.06
C LYS A 196 7.60 8.43 -9.51
N SER A 197 7.90 7.27 -10.10
CA SER A 197 7.44 6.92 -11.45
C SER A 197 5.92 6.76 -11.52
N ILE A 198 5.30 6.03 -10.59
CA ILE A 198 3.84 5.85 -10.54
C ILE A 198 3.14 7.20 -10.36
N GLU A 199 3.66 8.05 -9.46
CA GLU A 199 3.12 9.38 -9.23
C GLU A 199 3.19 10.25 -10.50
N SER A 200 4.25 10.14 -11.29
CA SER A 200 4.36 10.85 -12.56
C SER A 200 3.33 10.39 -13.59
N LEU A 201 2.99 9.10 -13.63
CA LEU A 201 1.94 8.56 -14.50
C LEU A 201 0.55 9.05 -14.07
N LEU A 202 0.26 9.02 -12.77
CA LEU A 202 -1.01 9.49 -12.23
C LEU A 202 -1.23 11.00 -12.42
N LYS A 203 -0.15 11.79 -12.42
CA LYS A 203 -0.23 13.24 -12.72
C LYS A 203 -0.63 13.54 -14.16
N VAL A 204 -0.42 12.61 -15.08
CA VAL A 204 -0.79 12.75 -16.50
C VAL A 204 -2.25 12.39 -16.76
N ALA A 205 -2.94 11.69 -15.84
CA ALA A 205 -4.36 11.39 -15.98
C ALA A 205 -5.21 12.66 -15.77
N PRO A 206 -6.11 13.01 -16.71
CA PRO A 206 -6.93 14.21 -16.61
C PRO A 206 -7.88 14.11 -15.41
N LYS A 207 -7.89 15.15 -14.56
CA LYS A 207 -8.73 15.20 -13.36
C LYS A 207 -10.20 15.54 -13.63
N HIS A 208 -10.54 15.92 -14.86
CA HIS A 208 -11.86 16.39 -15.25
C HIS A 208 -12.34 15.66 -16.50
N ALA A 209 -13.42 14.90 -16.36
CA ALA A 209 -14.26 14.53 -17.49
C ALA A 209 -15.29 15.66 -17.64
N PHE A 210 -15.33 16.32 -18.80
CA PHE A 210 -16.42 17.22 -19.13
C PHE A 210 -17.69 16.37 -19.30
N PRO A 211 -18.79 16.65 -18.58
CA PRO A 211 -20.07 16.05 -18.90
C PRO A 211 -20.47 16.55 -20.29
N ALA A 212 -20.62 15.60 -21.23
CA ALA A 212 -21.14 15.85 -22.57
C ALA A 212 -22.66 15.89 -22.56
#